data_AF-X1PMH9-F1
#
_entry.id   AF-X1PMH9-F1
#
_cell.length_a   1.000
_cell.length_b   1.000
_cell.length_c   1.000
_cell.angle_alpha   90.00
_cell.angle_beta   90.00
_cell.angle_gamma   90.00
#
_symmetry.space_group_name_H-M   'P 1'
#
loop_
_entity.id
_entity.type
_entity.pdbx_description
1 polymer ?
#
loop_
_entity_poly.entity_id
_entity_poly.type
_entity_poly.pdbx_seq_one_letter_code
_entity_poly.pdbx_strand_id
1 'polypeptide(L)'
;HKAFLFSKQKNLLVLPILLAEINEESYPGEIPPDAYGEYVWQGAYVFDISLDDGFVLKGRITHFNNDDHINEWGWYYPYDYSVQRSLYIDNVLYTISGRSVKMNNLEDLSEINEIELLQEIS
;
A
#
# COMPACT_ATOMS: atom_id res chain seq x y z
N HIS A 1 -11.35 -9.06 4.44
CA HIS A 1 -10.34 -9.10 5.53
C HIS A 1 -9.34 -7.99 5.28
N LYS A 2 -9.22 -6.98 6.15
CA LYS A 2 -8.17 -5.94 6.11
C LYS A 2 -7.28 -6.15 7.33
N ALA A 3 -6.34 -7.10 7.26
CA ALA A 3 -5.44 -7.36 8.36
C ALA A 3 -4.26 -6.39 8.25
N PHE A 4 -4.15 -5.47 9.21
CA PHE A 4 -2.93 -4.70 9.40
C PHE A 4 -1.92 -5.52 10.20
N LEU A 5 -0.64 -5.26 10.00
CA LEU A 5 0.44 -5.86 10.78
C LEU A 5 0.88 -4.86 11.85
N PHE A 6 0.91 -5.29 13.10
CA PHE A 6 1.49 -4.53 14.20
C PHE A 6 2.49 -5.39 14.97
N SER A 7 3.68 -4.85 15.24
CA SER A 7 4.68 -5.47 16.09
C SER A 7 5.32 -4.44 17.01
N LYS A 8 5.00 -4.53 18.29
CA LYS A 8 5.65 -3.72 19.34
C LYS A 8 7.16 -3.99 19.41
N GLN A 9 7.60 -5.22 19.18
CA GLN A 9 9.02 -5.58 19.27
C GLN A 9 9.86 -4.86 18.20
N LYS A 10 9.27 -4.57 17.05
CA LYS A 10 9.92 -3.91 15.92
C LYS A 10 9.49 -2.44 15.76
N ASN A 11 8.68 -1.90 16.69
CA ASN A 11 8.02 -0.60 16.54
C ASN A 11 7.32 -0.46 15.18
N LEU A 12 6.73 -1.54 14.66
CA LEU A 12 6.28 -1.63 13.28
C LEU A 12 4.77 -1.58 13.19
N LEU A 13 4.24 -0.74 12.31
CA LEU A 13 2.86 -0.78 11.85
C LEU A 13 2.82 -0.77 10.32
N VAL A 14 2.13 -1.74 9.72
CA VAL A 14 1.93 -1.79 8.26
C VAL A 14 0.44 -1.79 7.94
N LEU A 15 0.01 -0.77 7.20
CA LEU A 15 -1.37 -0.53 6.83
C LEU A 15 -1.55 -0.73 5.32
N PRO A 16 -2.37 -1.69 4.87
CA PRO A 16 -2.86 -1.70 3.50
C PRO A 16 -3.77 -0.49 3.26
N ILE A 17 -3.39 0.39 2.32
CA ILE A 17 -4.07 1.65 2.02
C ILE A 17 -4.49 1.68 0.55
N LEU A 18 -5.71 2.16 0.30
CA LEU A 18 -6.15 2.72 -0.98
C LEU A 18 -6.31 4.22 -0.74
N LEU A 19 -5.45 5.02 -1.35
CA LEU A 19 -5.39 6.46 -1.18
C LEU A 19 -6.27 7.13 -2.24
N ALA A 20 -7.22 7.93 -1.77
CA ALA A 20 -8.02 8.80 -2.60
C ALA A 20 -7.69 10.26 -2.26
N GLU A 21 -7.41 11.08 -3.26
CA GLU A 21 -7.10 12.50 -3.11
C GLU A 21 -8.10 13.34 -3.90
N ILE A 22 -8.49 14.48 -3.33
CA ILE A 22 -9.35 15.44 -4.02
C ILE A 22 -8.45 16.35 -4.83
N ASN A 23 -8.69 16.42 -6.14
CA ASN A 23 -8.03 17.41 -6.99
C ASN A 23 -8.71 18.78 -6.79
N GLU A 24 -8.14 19.63 -5.94
CA GLU A 24 -8.69 20.96 -5.64
C GLU A 24 -8.81 21.85 -6.89
N GLU A 25 -7.93 21.68 -7.88
CA GLU A 25 -7.96 22.47 -9.13
C GLU A 25 -9.19 22.16 -9.99
N SER A 26 -9.84 21.01 -9.78
CA SER A 26 -11.07 20.63 -10.47
C SER A 26 -12.30 21.36 -9.95
N TYR A 27 -12.18 22.15 -8.87
CA TYR A 27 -13.28 22.88 -8.26
C TYR A 27 -13.07 24.39 -8.43
N PRO A 28 -14.00 25.11 -9.11
CA PRO A 28 -13.89 26.56 -9.32
C PRO A 28 -14.18 27.41 -8.07
N GLY A 29 -14.19 26.82 -6.87
CA GLY A 29 -14.60 27.43 -5.61
C GLY A 29 -14.38 26.51 -4.41
N GLU A 30 -15.14 26.71 -3.33
CA GLU A 30 -15.07 25.84 -2.15
C GLU A 30 -15.41 24.39 -2.51
N ILE A 31 -14.57 23.45 -2.03
CA ILE A 31 -14.76 22.01 -2.24
C ILE A 31 -16.03 21.58 -1.50
N PRO A 32 -17.02 20.97 -2.19
CA PRO A 32 -18.23 20.47 -1.54
C PRO A 32 -17.90 19.51 -0.38
N PRO A 33 -18.65 19.55 0.74
CA PRO A 33 -18.43 18.62 1.86
C PRO A 33 -18.57 17.13 1.49
N ASP A 34 -19.25 16.85 0.39
CA ASP A 34 -19.47 15.53 -0.20
C ASP A 34 -18.59 15.23 -1.42
N ALA A 35 -17.54 16.02 -1.65
CA ALA A 35 -16.55 15.75 -2.69
C ALA A 35 -15.89 14.39 -2.48
N TYR A 36 -15.76 13.63 -3.56
CA TYR A 36 -15.07 12.34 -3.57
C TYR A 36 -13.66 12.52 -4.14
N GLY A 37 -12.68 11.94 -3.48
CA GLY A 37 -11.33 11.84 -4.01
C GLY A 37 -11.23 10.79 -5.11
N GLU A 38 -10.29 10.98 -6.02
CA GLU A 38 -9.91 9.97 -7.02
C GLU A 38 -8.82 9.08 -6.46
N TYR A 39 -8.84 7.79 -6.80
CA TYR A 39 -7.80 6.87 -6.37
C TYR A 39 -6.47 7.21 -7.03
N VAL A 40 -5.49 7.62 -6.23
CA VAL A 40 -4.16 8.03 -6.72
C VAL A 40 -3.06 7.03 -6.38
N TRP A 41 -3.30 6.13 -5.43
CA TRP A 41 -2.28 5.17 -4.99
C TRP A 41 -2.88 3.99 -4.21
N GLN A 42 -2.23 2.82 -4.29
CA GLN A 42 -2.53 1.70 -3.42
C GLN A 42 -1.26 0.93 -3.06
N GLY A 43 -1.27 0.37 -1.86
CA GLY A 43 -0.23 -0.52 -1.40
C GLY A 43 -0.25 -0.64 0.12
N ALA A 44 0.92 -0.80 0.71
CA ALA A 44 1.12 -0.76 2.15
C ALA A 44 1.93 0.47 2.57
N TYR A 45 1.44 1.21 3.56
CA TYR A 45 2.23 2.19 4.29
C TYR A 45 2.94 1.50 5.45
N VAL A 46 4.23 1.74 5.58
CA VAL A 46 5.07 1.18 6.65
C VAL A 46 5.48 2.30 7.58
N PHE A 47 5.11 2.16 8.86
CA PHE A 47 5.40 3.13 9.90
C PHE A 47 6.33 2.53 10.95
N ASP A 48 7.24 3.38 11.42
CA ASP A 48 7.85 3.25 12.75
C ASP A 48 6.93 3.94 13.75
N ILE A 49 6.67 3.31 14.90
CA ILE A 49 5.79 3.85 15.91
C ILE A 49 6.43 3.86 17.30
N SER A 50 6.46 5.03 17.91
CA SER A 50 7.01 5.25 19.25
C SER A 50 6.09 6.16 20.08
N LEU A 51 6.25 6.15 21.40
CA LEU A 51 5.49 7.07 22.27
C LEU A 51 5.95 8.52 22.13
N ASP A 52 7.22 8.71 21.77
CA ASP A 52 7.86 10.03 21.70
C ASP A 52 7.61 10.70 20.34
N ASP A 53 7.71 9.94 19.24
CA ASP A 53 7.60 10.43 17.86
C ASP A 53 6.24 10.13 17.21
N GLY A 54 5.40 9.32 17.86
CA GLY A 54 4.10 8.93 17.33
C GLY A 54 4.23 7.99 16.13
N PHE A 55 3.69 8.39 14.98
CA PHE A 55 3.72 7.61 13.73
C PHE A 55 4.67 8.25 12.73
N VAL A 56 5.79 7.61 12.46
CA VAL A 56 6.79 8.06 11.49
C VAL A 56 6.71 7.18 10.25
N LEU A 57 6.33 7.76 9.10
CA LEU A 57 6.26 7.01 7.84
C LEU A 57 7.69 6.63 7.39
N LYS A 58 8.00 5.33 7.40
CA LYS A 58 9.26 4.81 6.86
C LYS A 58 9.25 4.76 5.34
N GLY A 59 8.11 4.41 4.76
CA GLY A 59 7.95 4.33 3.32
C GLY A 59 6.69 3.60 2.91
N ARG A 60 6.60 3.32 1.60
CA ARG A 60 5.42 2.76 0.96
C ARG A 60 5.84 1.62 0.04
N ILE A 61 5.07 0.54 0.01
CA ILE A 61 5.29 -0.62 -0.85
C ILE A 61 4.04 -0.82 -1.71
N THR A 62 4.21 -0.92 -3.02
CA THR A 62 3.13 -1.20 -3.96
C THR A 62 3.46 -2.43 -4.80
N HIS A 63 2.41 -3.12 -5.26
CA HIS A 63 2.50 -4.25 -6.20
C HIS A 63 2.10 -3.82 -7.61
N PHE A 64 1.90 -2.52 -7.83
CA PHE A 64 1.70 -1.92 -9.14
C PHE A 64 3.06 -1.55 -9.71
N ASN A 65 3.30 -1.89 -10.97
CA ASN A 65 4.48 -1.43 -11.68
C ASN A 65 4.28 0.02 -12.14
N ASN A 66 5.38 0.75 -12.38
CA ASN A 66 5.31 2.14 -12.85
C ASN A 66 4.59 2.29 -14.21
N ASP A 67 4.53 1.21 -15.00
CA ASP A 67 3.79 1.14 -16.28
C ASP A 67 2.31 0.79 -16.07
N ASP A 68 1.89 0.37 -14.88
CA ASP A 68 0.47 0.22 -14.55
C ASP A 68 -0.11 1.61 -14.33
N HIS A 69 -0.48 2.24 -15.44
CA HIS A 69 -1.14 3.52 -15.43
C HIS A 69 -2.46 3.39 -14.66
N ILE A 70 -2.49 3.92 -13.43
CA ILE A 70 -3.72 4.08 -12.63
C ILE A 70 -4.83 4.72 -13.49
N ASN A 71 -4.43 5.59 -14.42
CA ASN A 71 -5.29 6.26 -15.40
C ASN A 71 -5.93 5.31 -16.43
N GLU A 72 -5.29 4.20 -16.81
CA GLU A 72 -5.87 3.23 -17.76
C GLU A 72 -7.03 2.45 -17.16
N TRP A 73 -7.04 2.29 -15.84
CA TRP A 73 -8.09 1.59 -15.12
C TRP A 73 -9.28 2.48 -14.73
N GLY A 74 -9.16 3.81 -14.94
CA GLY A 74 -10.16 4.79 -14.55
C GLY A 74 -10.53 4.66 -13.05
N TRP A 75 -11.84 4.57 -12.75
CA TRP A 75 -12.35 4.39 -11.39
C TRP A 75 -12.13 2.98 -10.80
N TYR A 76 -11.53 2.05 -11.56
CA TYR A 76 -11.51 0.64 -11.22
C TYR A 76 -10.12 0.15 -10.82
N TYR A 77 -9.77 0.29 -9.55
CA TYR A 77 -8.48 -0.20 -9.06
C TYR A 77 -8.47 -1.76 -9.05
N PRO A 78 -7.55 -2.44 -9.76
CA PRO A 78 -7.60 -3.89 -9.87
C PRO A 78 -7.27 -4.54 -8.51
N TYR A 79 -8.27 -5.21 -7.95
CA TYR A 79 -8.22 -5.85 -6.64
C TYR A 79 -7.11 -6.91 -6.53
N ASP A 80 -6.78 -7.55 -7.65
CA ASP A 80 -5.77 -8.60 -7.76
C ASP A 80 -4.36 -8.10 -7.42
N TYR A 81 -4.01 -6.88 -7.82
CA TYR A 81 -2.72 -6.26 -7.51
C TYR A 81 -2.74 -5.53 -6.17
N SER A 82 -3.91 -5.38 -5.55
CA SER A 82 -4.01 -4.66 -4.30
C SER A 82 -3.29 -5.42 -3.18
N VAL A 83 -2.43 -4.75 -2.41
CA VAL A 83 -1.87 -5.32 -1.19
C VAL A 83 -3.00 -5.63 -0.20
N GLN A 84 -3.13 -6.89 0.20
CA GLN A 84 -4.21 -7.37 1.09
C GLN A 84 -3.70 -7.74 2.48
N ARG A 85 -2.47 -8.22 2.58
CA ARG A 85 -1.86 -8.72 3.82
C ARG A 85 -0.40 -8.32 3.91
N SER A 86 0.08 -8.23 5.13
CA SER A 86 1.51 -8.09 5.43
C SER A 86 1.89 -8.98 6.61
N LEU A 87 3.13 -9.47 6.60
CA LEU A 87 3.76 -10.19 7.70
C LEU A 87 5.26 -9.97 7.64
N TYR A 88 5.99 -10.29 8.71
CA TYR A 88 7.44 -10.30 8.65
C TYR A 88 8.01 -11.61 9.20
N ILE A 89 9.16 -11.99 8.67
CA ILE A 89 10.00 -13.06 9.19
C ILE A 89 11.40 -12.47 9.32
N ASP A 90 11.97 -12.55 10.52
CA ASP A 90 13.24 -11.94 10.87
C ASP A 90 13.34 -10.45 10.50
N ASN A 91 14.08 -10.13 9.43
CA ASN A 91 14.29 -8.76 8.93
C ASN A 91 13.67 -8.51 7.55
N VAL A 92 12.75 -9.38 7.12
CA VAL A 92 12.08 -9.28 5.82
C VAL A 92 10.59 -9.02 6.03
N LEU A 93 10.11 -7.93 5.43
CA LEU A 93 8.70 -7.60 5.31
C LEU A 93 8.15 -8.24 4.05
N TYR A 94 7.06 -8.99 4.20
CA TYR A 94 6.32 -9.59 3.10
C TYR A 94 5.01 -8.83 2.94
N THR A 95 4.73 -8.35 1.73
CA THR A 95 3.43 -7.85 1.31
C THR A 95 2.83 -8.80 0.29
N ILE A 96 1.53 -9.04 0.39
CA ILE A 96 0.83 -10.08 -0.38
C ILE A 96 -0.37 -9.46 -1.07
N SER A 97 -0.42 -9.58 -2.39
CA SER A 97 -1.61 -9.31 -3.23
C SER A 97 -2.18 -10.62 -3.78
N GLY A 98 -3.18 -10.55 -4.64
CA GLY A 98 -3.65 -11.70 -5.42
C GLY A 98 -2.70 -12.11 -6.55
N ARG A 99 -1.74 -11.26 -6.92
CA ARG A 99 -0.79 -11.50 -8.03
C ARG A 99 0.63 -11.74 -7.61
N SER A 100 1.05 -11.27 -6.44
CA SER A 100 2.44 -11.45 -6.04
C SER A 100 2.64 -11.41 -4.53
N VAL A 101 3.76 -11.98 -4.12
CA VAL A 101 4.37 -11.78 -2.80
C VAL A 101 5.65 -11.00 -3.00
N LYS A 102 5.71 -9.79 -2.44
CA LYS A 102 6.88 -8.93 -2.48
C LYS A 102 7.62 -8.96 -1.15
N MET A 103 8.94 -8.97 -1.20
CA MET A 103 9.84 -9.04 -0.06
C MET A 103 10.68 -7.77 -0.02
N ASN A 104 10.64 -7.07 1.11
CA ASN A 104 11.41 -5.86 1.35
C ASN A 104 12.24 -6.00 2.63
N ASN A 105 13.44 -5.41 2.64
CA ASN A 105 14.24 -5.30 3.86
C ASN A 105 13.50 -4.40 4.87
N LEU A 106 13.33 -4.83 6.13
CA LEU A 106 12.60 -4.03 7.13
C LEU A 106 13.30 -2.73 7.54
N GLU A 107 14.62 -2.63 7.37
CA GLU A 107 15.41 -1.47 7.76
C GLU A 107 15.16 -0.30 6.82
N ASP A 108 15.32 -0.51 5.52
CA ASP A 108 15.31 0.53 4.48
C ASP A 108 14.19 0.36 3.42
N LEU A 109 13.40 -0.71 3.52
CA LEU A 109 12.34 -1.08 2.57
C LEU A 109 12.81 -1.34 1.14
N SER A 110 14.12 -1.51 0.93
CA SER A 110 14.65 -1.95 -0.36
C SER A 110 14.02 -3.29 -0.76
N GLU A 111 13.63 -3.40 -2.03
CA GLU A 111 13.09 -4.64 -2.57
C GLU A 111 14.20 -5.70 -2.60
N ILE A 112 13.91 -6.85 -2.01
CA ILE A 112 14.79 -8.03 -2.02
C ILE A 112 14.42 -8.91 -3.21
N ASN A 113 13.12 -9.20 -3.37
CA ASN A 113 12.60 -10.05 -4.44
C ASN A 113 11.07 -9.92 -4.55
N GLU A 114 10.52 -10.37 -5.67
CA GLU A 114 9.07 -10.50 -5.92
C GLU A 114 8.78 -11.88 -6.54
N ILE A 115 7.73 -12.54 -6.04
CA ILE A 115 7.26 -13.82 -6.56
C ILE A 115 5.86 -13.59 -7.12
N GLU A 116 5.70 -13.80 -8.43
CA GLU A 116 4.39 -13.81 -9.08
C GLU A 116 3.61 -15.09 -8.74
N LEU A 117 2.32 -14.93 -8.49
CA LEU A 117 1.37 -16.00 -8.24
C LEU A 117 0.68 -16.36 -9.56
N LEU A 118 0.88 -17.58 -10.03
CA LEU A 118 0.20 -18.10 -11.21
C LEU A 118 -1.31 -18.19 -10.94
N GLN A 119 -2.12 -17.65 -11.85
CA GLN A 119 -3.56 -17.90 -11.82
C GLN A 119 -3.82 -19.28 -12.42
N GLU A 120 -4.50 -20.15 -11.68
CA GLU A 120 -5.08 -21.36 -12.29
C GLU A 120 -6.15 -20.91 -13.28
N ILE A 121 -6.03 -21.37 -14.54
CA ILE A 121 -7.08 -21.17 -15.54
C ILE A 121 -8.23 -22.08 -15.15
N SER A 122 -9.32 -21.50 -14.64
CA SER A 122 -10.59 -22.18 -14.33
C SER A 122 -11.44 -22.38 -15.58
#